data_AF-A0A1Z9F0T7-F1
#
_entry.id   AF-A0A1Z9F0T7-F1
#
_cell.length_a   1.000
_cell.length_b   1.000
_cell.length_c   1.000
_cell.angle_alpha   90.00
_cell.angle_beta   90.00
_cell.angle_gamma   90.00
#
_symmetry.space_group_name_H-M   'P 1'
#
loop_
_entity.id
_entity.type
_entity.pdbx_description
1 polymer ?
#
loop_
_entity_poly.entity_id
_entity_poly.type
_entity_poly.pdbx_seq_one_letter_code
_entity_poly.pdbx_strand_id
1 'polypeptide(L)'
;MEQEKDNHRGKKVDKDLIYRLATMMCTYREIALCVGISEKAVSKKYKNLIEKGREEGKKSLRRAQFEKALKGDTKMLTWLGKQYLGQKDSPEDREGTAPLPWED
;
A
#
# COMPACT_ATOMS: atom_id res chain seq x y z
N MET A 1 14.06 2.74 36.07
CA MET A 1 13.15 3.31 35.05
C MET A 1 11.88 2.49 35.09
N GLU A 2 10.95 2.89 35.95
CA GLU A 2 9.64 2.24 36.06
C GLU A 2 8.89 2.44 34.74
N GLN A 3 8.50 1.33 34.11
CA GLN A 3 7.53 1.38 33.04
C GLN A 3 6.17 1.64 33.71
N GLU A 4 5.72 2.89 33.66
CA GLU A 4 4.34 3.25 34.01
C GLU A 4 3.40 2.42 33.12
N LYS A 5 2.76 1.43 33.74
CA LYS A 5 1.67 0.69 33.12
C LYS A 5 0.46 1.61 33.08
N ASP A 6 0.39 2.45 32.05
CA ASP A 6 -0.71 3.39 31.87
C ASP A 6 -2.01 2.62 31.61
N ASN A 7 -2.79 2.45 32.67
CA ASN A 7 -4.03 1.70 32.72
C ASN A 7 -5.13 2.52 32.05
N HIS A 8 -5.14 2.48 30.72
CA HIS A 8 -6.14 3.13 29.87
C HIS A 8 -7.50 2.44 29.99
N ARG A 9 -8.18 2.59 31.13
CA ARG A 9 -9.62 2.35 31.24
C ARG A 9 -10.32 3.38 30.34
N GLY A 10 -10.49 3.00 29.08
CA GLY A 10 -11.41 3.61 28.11
C GLY A 10 -11.10 5.04 27.68
N LYS A 11 -9.90 5.33 27.13
CA LYS A 11 -9.76 6.54 26.28
C LYS A 11 -10.79 6.44 25.14
N LYS A 12 -11.66 7.44 25.01
CA LYS A 12 -12.49 7.61 23.81
C LYS A 12 -11.56 7.96 22.67
N VAL A 13 -11.36 7.02 21.76
CA VAL A 13 -10.52 7.21 20.57
C VAL A 13 -11.42 7.58 19.41
N ASP A 14 -11.04 8.64 18.70
CA ASP A 14 -11.73 9.07 17.48
C ASP A 14 -11.49 8.06 16.36
N LYS A 15 -12.57 7.39 15.95
CA LYS A 15 -12.54 6.40 14.86
C LYS A 15 -12.40 7.07 13.50
N ASP A 16 -12.92 8.28 13.33
CA ASP A 16 -12.85 9.00 12.06
C ASP A 16 -11.40 9.42 11.78
N LEU A 17 -10.70 9.92 12.80
CA LEU A 17 -9.27 10.19 12.71
C LEU A 17 -8.45 8.95 12.32
N ILE A 18 -8.71 7.79 12.96
CA ILE A 18 -8.05 6.53 12.58
C ILE A 18 -8.30 6.19 11.11
N TYR A 19 -9.55 6.33 10.66
CA TYR A 19 -9.91 6.04 9.28
C TYR A 19 -9.17 6.97 8.31
N ARG A 20 -9.18 8.29 8.55
CA ARG A 20 -8.47 9.26 7.72
C ARG A 20 -6.96 8.97 7.67
N LEU A 21 -6.32 8.69 8.80
CA LEU A 21 -4.91 8.30 8.85
C LEU A 21 -4.66 7.02 8.04
N ALA A 22 -5.56 6.04 8.13
CA ALA A 22 -5.47 4.80 7.34
C ALA A 22 -5.65 5.05 5.83
N THR A 23 -6.49 6.00 5.42
CA THR A 23 -6.61 6.40 3.99
C THR A 23 -5.34 7.05 3.45
N MET A 24 -4.54 7.68 4.31
CA MET A 24 -3.21 8.19 3.96
C MET A 24 -2.12 7.10 4.02
N MET A 25 -2.51 5.83 4.17
CA MET A 25 -1.61 4.68 4.23
C MET A 25 -0.65 4.71 5.43
N CYS A 26 -0.98 5.42 6.49
CA CYS A 26 -0.18 5.41 7.72
C CYS A 26 -0.05 4.01 8.32
N THR A 27 1.11 3.76 8.93
CA THR A 27 1.43 2.55 9.69
C THR A 27 0.65 2.51 11.01
N TYR A 28 0.54 1.32 11.60
CA TYR A 28 -0.11 1.18 12.90
C TYR A 28 0.58 2.01 13.98
N ARG A 29 1.93 2.12 13.93
CA ARG A 29 2.73 2.94 14.82
C ARG A 29 2.41 4.43 14.70
N GLU A 30 2.32 4.97 13.48
CA GLU A 30 1.96 6.37 13.26
C GLU A 30 0.54 6.66 13.77
N ILE A 31 -0.41 5.78 13.46
CA ILE A 31 -1.78 5.90 13.96
C ILE A 31 -1.81 5.88 15.49
N ALA A 32 -1.07 4.97 16.11
CA ALA A 32 -0.96 4.82 17.56
C ALA A 32 -0.40 6.08 18.23
N LEU A 33 0.65 6.67 17.65
CA LEU A 33 1.24 7.92 18.12
C LEU A 33 0.25 9.09 18.00
N CYS A 34 -0.47 9.19 16.89
CA CYS A 34 -1.46 10.26 16.69
C CYS A 34 -2.65 10.16 17.66
N VAL A 35 -3.15 8.96 17.95
CA VAL A 35 -4.32 8.77 18.81
C VAL A 35 -3.98 8.54 20.29
N GLY A 36 -2.70 8.42 20.63
CA GLY A 36 -2.22 8.28 22.00
C GLY A 36 -2.60 6.96 22.66
N ILE A 37 -2.57 5.84 21.92
CA ILE A 37 -2.73 4.48 22.45
C ILE A 37 -1.62 3.57 21.94
N SER A 38 -1.46 2.37 22.51
CA SER A 38 -0.45 1.42 22.04
C SER A 38 -0.77 0.85 20.65
N GLU A 39 0.27 0.57 19.86
CA GLU A 39 0.13 -0.04 18.53
C GLU A 39 -0.64 -1.37 18.56
N LYS A 40 -0.41 -2.18 19.61
CA LYS A 40 -1.14 -3.43 19.84
C LYS A 40 -2.64 -3.21 20.06
N ALA A 41 -3.02 -2.11 20.70
CA ALA A 41 -4.43 -1.77 20.86
C ALA A 41 -5.04 -1.31 19.53
N VAL A 42 -4.29 -0.53 18.73
CA VAL A 42 -4.73 -0.09 17.39
C VAL A 42 -5.00 -1.30 16.49
N SER A 43 -4.01 -2.18 16.36
CA SER A 43 -4.07 -3.34 15.47
C SER A 43 -5.14 -4.35 15.89
N LYS A 44 -5.39 -4.53 17.19
CA LYS A 44 -6.43 -5.45 17.68
C LYS A 44 -7.84 -4.87 17.57
N LYS A 45 -8.04 -3.61 17.93
CA LYS A 45 -9.39 -3.01 18.05
C LYS A 45 -9.91 -2.38 16.75
N TYR A 46 -9.02 -1.88 15.89
CA TYR A 46 -9.40 -1.09 14.72
C TYR A 46 -8.93 -1.70 13.40
N LYS A 47 -8.55 -2.99 13.39
CA LYS A 47 -8.06 -3.70 12.20
C LYS A 47 -8.95 -3.47 10.97
N ASN A 48 -10.24 -3.78 11.08
CA ASN A 48 -11.18 -3.72 9.96
C ASN A 48 -11.37 -2.28 9.45
N LEU A 49 -11.36 -1.30 10.38
CA LEU A 49 -11.49 0.11 10.04
C LEU A 49 -10.26 0.61 9.27
N ILE A 50 -9.08 0.20 9.71
CA ILE A 50 -7.80 0.54 9.07
C ILE A 50 -7.67 -0.14 7.71
N GLU A 51 -8.08 -1.41 7.61
CA GLU A 51 -8.10 -2.13 6.33
C GLU A 51 -9.02 -1.46 5.32
N LYS A 52 -10.24 -1.08 5.72
CA LYS A 52 -11.16 -0.29 4.90
C LYS A 52 -10.54 1.05 4.47
N GLY A 53 -9.88 1.75 5.40
CA GLY A 53 -9.18 3.00 5.11
C GLY A 53 -8.08 2.81 4.07
N ARG A 54 -7.26 1.77 4.22
CA ARG A 54 -6.18 1.45 3.28
C ARG A 54 -6.70 1.11 1.89
N GLU A 55 -7.80 0.38 1.78
CA GLU A 55 -8.40 0.09 0.46
C GLU A 55 -8.90 1.36 -0.23
N GLU A 56 -9.50 2.29 0.51
CA GLU A 56 -9.89 3.59 -0.06
C GLU A 56 -8.65 4.44 -0.42
N GLY A 57 -7.60 4.41 0.40
CA GLY A 57 -6.32 5.05 0.12
C GLY A 57 -5.67 4.53 -1.18
N LYS A 58 -5.60 3.21 -1.35
CA LYS A 58 -5.12 2.57 -2.58
C LYS A 58 -5.97 2.97 -3.78
N LYS A 59 -7.29 3.02 -3.64
CA LYS A 59 -8.21 3.46 -4.72
C LYS A 59 -7.96 4.91 -5.10
N SER A 60 -7.76 5.81 -4.13
CA SER A 60 -7.42 7.21 -4.37
C SER A 60 -6.09 7.35 -5.10
N LEU A 61 -5.06 6.63 -4.65
CA LEU A 61 -3.75 6.61 -5.31
C LEU A 61 -3.86 6.11 -6.76
N ARG A 62 -4.56 5.01 -7.01
CA ARG A 62 -4.79 4.50 -8.37
C ARG A 62 -5.45 5.56 -9.24
N ARG A 63 -6.49 6.24 -8.75
CA ARG A 63 -7.16 7.32 -9.51
C ARG A 63 -6.17 8.41 -9.92
N ALA A 64 -5.36 8.89 -8.98
CA ALA A 64 -4.35 9.91 -9.24
C ALA A 64 -3.28 9.43 -10.24
N GLN A 65 -2.87 8.16 -10.15
CA GLN A 65 -1.95 7.54 -11.12
C GLN A 65 -2.56 7.51 -12.53
N PHE A 66 -3.82 7.07 -12.68
CA PHE A 66 -4.51 7.08 -13.96
C PHE A 66 -4.65 8.49 -14.54
N GLU A 67 -5.06 9.47 -13.73
CA GLU A 67 -5.18 10.85 -14.17
C GLU A 67 -3.83 11.41 -14.66
N LYS A 68 -2.75 11.13 -13.92
CA LYS A 68 -1.40 11.56 -14.29
C LYS A 68 -0.90 10.89 -15.58
N ALA A 69 -1.17 9.60 -15.76
CA ALA A 69 -0.88 8.89 -17.00
C ALA A 69 -1.61 9.49 -18.19
N LEU A 70 -2.91 9.78 -18.05
CA LEU A 70 -3.73 10.39 -19.11
C LEU A 70 -3.28 11.81 -19.48
N LYS A 71 -2.63 12.52 -18.55
CA LYS A 71 -2.00 13.84 -18.81
C LYS A 71 -0.64 13.75 -19.51
N GLY A 72 -0.21 12.56 -19.91
CA GLY A 72 1.02 12.36 -20.69
C GLY A 72 2.25 11.94 -19.89
N ASP A 73 2.10 11.53 -18.62
CA ASP A 73 3.23 10.94 -17.88
C ASP A 73 3.56 9.54 -18.41
N THR A 74 4.58 9.46 -19.27
CA THR A 74 5.04 8.20 -19.89
C THR A 74 5.47 7.17 -18.85
N LYS A 75 6.09 7.58 -17.74
CA LYS A 75 6.52 6.64 -16.70
C LYS A 75 5.31 5.98 -16.04
N MET A 76 4.26 6.77 -15.80
CA MET A 76 3.02 6.23 -15.22
C MET A 76 2.27 5.34 -16.21
N LEU A 77 2.28 5.68 -17.50
CA LEU A 77 1.73 4.80 -18.56
C LEU A 77 2.45 3.46 -18.59
N THR A 78 3.79 3.45 -18.60
CA THR A 78 4.59 2.21 -18.54
C THR A 78 4.32 1.44 -17.26
N TRP A 79 4.26 2.12 -16.10
CA TRP A 79 4.00 1.46 -14.82
C TRP A 79 2.61 0.79 -14.80
N LEU A 80 1.56 1.50 -15.20
CA LEU A 80 0.20 0.94 -15.29
C LEU A 80 0.11 -0.18 -16.32
N GLY A 81 0.81 -0.07 -17.45
CA GLY A 81 0.89 -1.14 -18.45
C GLY A 81 1.49 -2.42 -17.88
N LYS A 82 2.55 -2.32 -17.07
CA LYS A 82 3.10 -3.48 -16.35
C LYS A 82 2.14 -4.06 -15.33
N GLN A 83 1.52 -3.19 -14.50
CA GLN A 83 0.67 -3.64 -13.39
C GLN A 83 -0.67 -4.24 -13.83
N TYR A 84 -1.29 -3.70 -14.89
CA TYR A 84 -2.65 -4.06 -15.30
C TYR A 84 -2.74 -4.76 -16.65
N LEU A 85 -1.73 -4.64 -17.52
CA LEU A 85 -1.73 -5.23 -18.86
C LEU A 85 -0.68 -6.34 -19.04
N GLY A 86 0.08 -6.67 -17.99
CA GLY A 86 1.07 -7.76 -18.02
C GLY A 86 2.29 -7.47 -18.91
N GLN A 87 2.53 -6.20 -19.25
CA GLN A 87 3.73 -5.82 -20.01
C GLN A 87 5.00 -6.13 -19.22
N LYS A 88 6.06 -6.56 -19.89
CA LYS A 88 7.38 -6.88 -19.32
C LYS A 88 8.46 -6.14 -20.08
N ASP A 89 9.55 -5.76 -19.40
CA ASP A 89 10.71 -5.12 -20.06
C ASP A 89 11.54 -6.10 -20.89
N SER A 90 11.52 -7.37 -20.51
CA SER A 90 12.23 -8.45 -21.22
C SER A 90 11.21 -9.50 -21.66
N PRO A 91 10.90 -9.61 -22.97
CA PRO A 91 10.17 -10.77 -23.46
C PRO A 91 10.99 -12.03 -23.17
N GLU A 92 10.36 -13.06 -22.63
CA GLU A 92 10.99 -14.38 -22.48
C GLU A 92 11.03 -15.04 -23.86
N ASP A 93 12.21 -15.16 -24.48
CA ASP A 93 12.41 -16.00 -25.65
C ASP A 93 12.27 -17.47 -25.23
N ARG A 94 11.08 -18.04 -25.41
CA ARG A 94 10.80 -19.45 -25.10
C ARG A 94 11.15 -20.41 -26.24
N GLU A 95 11.47 -19.89 -27.41
CA GLU A 95 11.89 -20.65 -28.59
C GLU A 95 13.21 -20.06 -29.09
N GLY A 96 14.35 -20.69 -28.79
CA GLY A 96 15.61 -20.19 -29.37
C GLY A 96 16.93 -20.63 -28.75
N THR A 97 16.98 -21.43 -27.67
CA THR A 97 18.26 -21.95 -27.14
C THR A 97 18.69 -23.27 -27.76
N ALA A 98 18.17 -23.61 -28.94
CA ALA A 98 18.76 -24.67 -29.74
C ALA A 98 20.06 -24.11 -30.34
N PRO A 99 21.23 -24.75 -30.12
CA PRO A 99 22.43 -24.35 -30.83
C PRO A 99 22.14 -24.42 -32.34
N LEU A 100 22.48 -23.35 -33.06
CA LEU A 100 22.37 -23.35 -34.52
C LEU A 100 23.19 -24.54 -35.05
N PRO A 101 22.64 -25.34 -35.99
CA PRO A 101 23.40 -26.44 -36.57
C PRO A 101 24.61 -25.86 -37.31
N TRP A 102 25.82 -26.29 -36.91
CA TRP A 102 27.02 -26.05 -37.70
C TRP A 102 27.08 -27.12 -38.80
N GLU A 103 27.29 -26.69 -40.04
CA GLU A 103 27.63 -27.59 -41.15
C GLU A 103 29.16 -27.79 -41.14
N ASP A 104 29.61 -29.05 -41.20
CA ASP A 104 31.02 -29.43 -41.42
C ASP A 104 31.45 -29.18 -42.87
#